data_AF-A0A847B030-F1
#
_entry.id   AF-A0A847B030-F1
#
_cell.length_a   1.000
_cell.length_b   1.000
_cell.length_c   1.000
_cell.angle_alpha   90.00
_cell.angle_beta   90.00
_cell.angle_gamma   90.00
#
_symmetry.space_group_name_H-M   'P 1'
#
loop_
_entity.id
_entity.type
_entity.pdbx_description
1 polymer ?
#
loop_
_entity_poly.entity_id
_entity_poly.type
_entity_poly.pdbx_seq_one_letter_code
_entity_poly.pdbx_strand_id
1 'polypeptide(L)'
;LIVYTEGRRLDQNRKYYGRKETWDSEIPLVILVNRGSASASEIVAGAVKDHKRGIILGETTFGKASVQSVIDLEGGNSLRLTTAKYYTPEGVSIHDKGIEPDIKVTLTPEVQLQIIKQQEDVHNLPEEEVQKREQEKILDPQLSRAHDLLRARRLFMRNVEISDE
;
A
#
# COMPACT_ATOMS: atom_id res chain seq x y z
N LEU A 1 -5.87 5.75 -15.22
CA LEU A 1 -6.88 5.91 -14.14
C LEU A 1 -6.26 5.39 -12.86
N ILE A 2 -6.28 6.12 -11.75
CA ILE A 2 -5.74 5.65 -10.45
C ILE A 2 -6.87 5.13 -9.57
N VAL A 3 -7.96 5.90 -9.47
CA VAL A 3 -9.12 5.57 -8.67
C VAL A 3 -10.31 6.31 -9.22
N TYR A 4 -11.50 5.81 -8.98
CA TYR A 4 -12.71 6.60 -9.14
C TYR A 4 -13.66 6.44 -7.97
N THR A 5 -14.54 7.41 -7.81
CA THR A 5 -15.61 7.40 -6.82
C THR A 5 -16.94 7.20 -7.50
N GLU A 6 -17.81 6.42 -6.86
CA GLU A 6 -19.24 6.39 -7.21
C GLU A 6 -20.08 6.70 -5.97
N GLY A 7 -20.92 7.72 -6.10
CA GLY A 7 -21.88 8.12 -5.07
C GLY A 7 -23.32 7.82 -5.50
N ARG A 8 -24.26 8.22 -4.65
CA ARG A 8 -25.71 8.08 -4.95
C ARG A 8 -26.16 9.06 -6.02
N ARG A 9 -25.43 10.15 -6.22
CA ARG A 9 -25.71 11.21 -7.18
C ARG A 9 -24.57 11.32 -8.20
N LEU A 10 -24.89 11.70 -9.43
CA LEU A 10 -23.91 11.81 -10.52
C LEU A 10 -22.80 12.83 -10.24
N ASP A 11 -23.11 13.90 -9.51
CA ASP A 11 -22.16 14.94 -9.09
C ASP A 11 -21.10 14.44 -8.09
N GLN A 12 -21.30 13.27 -7.49
CA GLN A 12 -20.35 12.62 -6.57
C GLN A 12 -19.40 11.65 -7.30
N ASN A 13 -19.64 11.39 -8.59
CA ASN A 13 -18.80 10.51 -9.38
C ASN A 13 -17.58 11.29 -9.88
N ARG A 14 -16.38 10.84 -9.51
CA ARG A 14 -15.11 11.47 -9.90
C ARG A 14 -14.12 10.42 -10.35
N LYS A 15 -13.34 10.74 -11.37
CA LYS A 15 -12.21 9.90 -11.83
C LYS A 15 -10.92 10.66 -11.61
N TYR A 16 -9.92 9.98 -11.06
CA TYR A 16 -8.61 10.56 -10.76
C TYR A 16 -7.55 9.84 -11.60
N TYR A 17 -6.69 10.60 -12.27
CA TYR A 17 -5.68 10.07 -13.20
C TYR A 17 -4.28 10.48 -12.74
N GLY A 18 -3.31 9.60 -12.96
CA GLY A 18 -1.89 9.93 -12.83
C GLY A 18 -1.40 10.69 -14.07
N ARG A 19 -0.25 11.35 -13.95
CA ARG A 19 0.44 11.98 -15.09
C ARG A 19 1.07 10.91 -15.97
N LYS A 20 1.27 11.22 -17.25
CA LYS A 20 1.85 10.28 -18.22
C LYS A 20 3.38 10.30 -18.18
N GLU A 21 3.95 11.45 -17.79
CA GLU A 21 5.39 11.63 -17.71
C GLU A 21 5.93 10.99 -16.43
N THR A 22 6.83 10.02 -16.61
CA THR A 22 7.66 9.45 -15.55
C THR A 22 9.10 9.43 -16.04
N TRP A 23 10.04 9.60 -15.12
CA TRP A 23 11.47 9.54 -15.43
C TRP A 23 11.92 8.11 -15.70
N ASP A 24 11.20 7.10 -15.17
CA ASP A 24 11.41 5.69 -15.46
C ASP A 24 10.13 4.89 -15.16
N SER A 25 9.59 4.18 -16.15
CA SER A 25 8.42 3.31 -16.00
C SER A 25 8.78 1.87 -15.65
N GLU A 26 10.04 1.48 -15.79
CA GLU A 26 10.51 0.09 -15.76
C GLU A 26 11.16 -0.32 -14.43
N ILE A 27 11.34 0.65 -13.51
CA ILE A 27 11.86 0.38 -12.17
C ILE A 27 11.00 -0.71 -11.50
N PRO A 28 11.58 -1.86 -11.13
CA PRO A 28 10.81 -2.89 -10.48
C PRO A 28 10.29 -2.43 -9.11
N LEU A 29 9.01 -2.70 -8.86
CA LEU A 29 8.27 -2.19 -7.71
C LEU A 29 7.61 -3.34 -6.96
N VAL A 30 7.82 -3.38 -5.65
CA VAL A 30 7.07 -4.22 -4.71
C VAL A 30 6.49 -3.30 -3.64
N ILE A 31 5.19 -3.43 -3.35
CA ILE A 31 4.50 -2.67 -2.30
C ILE A 31 4.18 -3.61 -1.16
N LEU A 32 4.66 -3.27 0.04
CA LEU A 32 4.32 -3.97 1.27
C LEU A 32 3.02 -3.43 1.84
N VAL A 33 2.09 -4.34 2.18
CA VAL A 33 0.79 -4.01 2.74
C VAL A 33 0.46 -4.90 3.93
N ASN A 34 -0.37 -4.38 4.84
CA ASN A 34 -0.86 -5.13 5.98
C ASN A 34 -2.28 -4.69 6.37
N ARG A 35 -2.85 -5.30 7.42
CA ARG A 35 -4.19 -4.95 7.95
C ARG A 35 -4.34 -3.50 8.39
N GLY A 36 -3.24 -2.81 8.71
CA GLY A 36 -3.23 -1.39 9.06
C GLY A 36 -3.23 -0.45 7.85
N SER A 37 -2.97 -0.97 6.64
CA SER A 37 -3.03 -0.20 5.40
C SER A 37 -4.48 0.10 5.08
N ALA A 38 -4.85 1.38 5.07
CA ALA A 38 -6.24 1.82 4.90
C ALA A 38 -6.33 3.11 4.05
N SER A 39 -7.49 3.35 3.42
CA SER A 39 -7.79 4.61 2.71
C SER A 39 -6.82 4.86 1.53
N ALA A 40 -6.10 5.97 1.52
CA ALA A 40 -5.21 6.36 0.44
C ALA A 40 -4.15 5.28 0.10
N SER A 41 -3.65 4.55 1.09
CA SER A 41 -2.69 3.46 0.85
C SER A 41 -3.31 2.32 0.03
N GLU A 42 -4.60 2.04 0.24
CA GLU A 42 -5.34 1.01 -0.52
C GLU A 42 -5.62 1.47 -1.95
N ILE A 43 -5.84 2.77 -2.15
CA ILE A 43 -5.96 3.37 -3.49
C ILE A 43 -4.66 3.16 -4.27
N VAL A 44 -3.51 3.44 -3.65
CA VAL A 44 -2.20 3.25 -4.30
C VAL A 44 -1.95 1.78 -4.60
N ALA A 45 -2.15 0.89 -3.62
CA ALA A 45 -1.98 -0.55 -3.81
C ALA A 45 -2.90 -1.11 -4.91
N GLY A 46 -4.18 -0.74 -4.89
CA GLY A 46 -5.15 -1.16 -5.91
C GLY A 46 -4.80 -0.65 -7.30
N ALA A 47 -4.40 0.63 -7.44
CA ALA A 47 -3.97 1.16 -8.72
C ALA A 47 -2.74 0.42 -9.27
N VAL A 48 -1.73 0.17 -8.43
CA VAL A 48 -0.51 -0.54 -8.85
C VAL A 48 -0.80 -1.98 -9.25
N LYS A 49 -1.67 -2.67 -8.50
CA LYS A 49 -2.12 -4.03 -8.80
C LYS A 49 -2.88 -4.10 -10.13
N ASP A 50 -3.91 -3.29 -10.30
CA ASP A 50 -4.78 -3.28 -11.48
C ASP A 50 -4.02 -2.91 -12.77
N HIS A 51 -3.04 -2.00 -12.67
CA HIS A 51 -2.16 -1.68 -13.81
C HIS A 51 -1.04 -2.70 -14.03
N LYS A 52 -0.94 -3.75 -13.20
CA LYS A 52 0.16 -4.72 -13.21
C LYS A 52 1.53 -4.06 -13.14
N ARG A 53 1.61 -2.90 -12.47
CA ARG A 53 2.83 -2.08 -12.42
C ARG A 53 3.83 -2.63 -11.40
N GLY A 54 3.36 -3.30 -10.37
CA GLY A 54 4.20 -3.86 -9.32
C GLY A 54 3.50 -5.00 -8.60
N ILE A 55 4.24 -5.65 -7.70
CA ILE A 55 3.72 -6.76 -6.90
C ILE A 55 3.27 -6.23 -5.54
N ILE A 56 2.06 -6.57 -5.12
CA ILE A 56 1.56 -6.32 -3.78
C ILE A 56 1.90 -7.51 -2.89
N LEU A 57 2.58 -7.28 -1.77
CA LEU A 57 3.08 -8.32 -0.88
C LEU A 57 2.68 -8.02 0.57
N GLY A 58 2.30 -9.06 1.32
CA GLY A 58 2.02 -8.95 2.75
C GLY A 58 0.66 -9.53 3.12
N GLU A 59 -0.20 -8.75 3.77
CA GLU A 59 -1.54 -9.18 4.20
C GLU A 59 -2.64 -8.33 3.56
N THR A 60 -3.86 -8.87 3.53
CA THR A 60 -5.04 -8.12 3.08
C THR A 60 -5.19 -6.82 3.86
N THR A 61 -5.42 -5.72 3.14
CA THR A 61 -5.58 -4.38 3.73
C THR A 61 -6.91 -4.23 4.47
N PHE A 62 -7.12 -3.07 5.11
CA PHE A 62 -8.26 -2.86 6.00
C PHE A 62 -9.64 -2.92 5.32
N GLY A 63 -9.78 -2.35 4.11
CA GLY A 63 -11.05 -2.23 3.39
C GLY A 63 -11.78 -0.90 3.58
N LYS A 64 -11.06 0.20 3.81
CA LYS A 64 -11.66 1.53 3.99
C LYS A 64 -11.79 2.25 2.65
N ALA A 65 -12.95 2.09 2.03
CA ALA A 65 -13.25 2.70 0.73
C ALA A 65 -14.20 3.91 0.80
N SER A 66 -14.50 4.47 1.97
CA SER A 66 -15.51 5.52 2.09
C SER A 66 -14.97 6.91 1.74
N VAL A 67 -15.77 7.65 0.96
CA VAL A 67 -15.57 9.08 0.69
C VAL A 67 -16.48 9.86 1.61
N GLN A 68 -15.93 10.82 2.33
CA GLN A 68 -16.71 11.72 3.18
C GLN A 68 -16.75 13.11 2.58
N SER A 69 -17.93 13.69 2.49
CA SER A 69 -18.15 15.08 2.10
C SER A 69 -18.54 15.90 3.32
N VAL A 70 -18.15 17.17 3.31
CA VAL A 70 -18.61 18.17 4.28
C VAL A 70 -19.81 18.87 3.66
N ILE A 71 -20.92 18.93 4.40
CA ILE A 71 -22.17 19.57 4.03
C ILE A 71 -22.38 20.70 5.02
N ASP A 72 -22.30 21.94 4.56
CA ASP A 72 -22.53 23.09 5.43
C ASP A 72 -24.02 23.24 5.72
N LEU A 73 -24.32 23.57 6.98
CA LEU A 73 -25.66 23.76 7.51
C LEU A 73 -25.90 25.25 7.77
N GLU A 74 -27.17 25.65 7.80
CA GLU A 74 -27.53 26.99 8.25
C GLU A 74 -27.02 27.24 9.69
N GLY A 75 -26.54 28.45 9.95
CA GLY A 75 -25.97 28.82 11.24
C GLY A 75 -24.47 28.50 11.42
N GLY A 76 -23.76 28.12 10.36
CA GLY A 76 -22.29 28.01 10.38
C GLY A 76 -21.73 26.67 10.90
N ASN A 77 -22.60 25.67 11.09
CA ASN A 77 -22.20 24.31 11.42
C ASN A 77 -21.97 23.49 10.14
N SER A 78 -21.25 22.35 10.24
CA SER A 78 -21.06 21.44 9.10
C SER A 78 -21.23 19.98 9.49
N LEU A 79 -21.77 19.17 8.57
CA LEU A 79 -21.95 17.73 8.71
C LEU A 79 -20.94 17.00 7.81
N ARG A 80 -20.14 16.10 8.39
CA ARG A 80 -19.26 15.20 7.64
C ARG A 80 -19.94 13.86 7.43
N LEU A 81 -20.37 13.58 6.20
CA LEU A 81 -21.17 12.40 5.85
C LEU A 81 -20.48 11.56 4.78
N THR A 82 -20.59 10.23 4.89
CA THR A 82 -20.15 9.31 3.83
C THR A 82 -21.10 9.42 2.64
N THR A 83 -20.57 9.82 1.49
CA THR A 83 -21.36 10.15 0.28
C THR A 83 -21.07 9.22 -0.90
N ALA A 84 -19.87 8.65 -0.96
CA ALA A 84 -19.44 7.80 -2.06
C ALA A 84 -18.48 6.69 -1.60
N LYS A 85 -18.19 5.76 -2.51
CA LYS A 85 -17.18 4.71 -2.35
C LYS A 85 -16.08 4.85 -3.39
N TYR A 86 -14.86 4.49 -3.03
CA TYR A 86 -13.74 4.33 -3.96
C TYR A 86 -13.79 2.95 -4.65
N TYR A 87 -13.38 2.95 -5.91
CA TYR A 87 -13.20 1.78 -6.75
C TYR A 87 -11.83 1.83 -7.42
N THR A 88 -11.21 0.66 -7.55
CA THR A 88 -9.93 0.50 -8.26
C THR A 88 -10.13 0.68 -9.77
N PRO A 89 -9.06 0.85 -10.58
CA PRO A 89 -9.19 1.00 -12.04
C PRO A 89 -10.00 -0.09 -12.76
N GLU A 90 -9.94 -1.35 -12.31
CA GLU A 90 -10.73 -2.48 -12.84
C GLU A 90 -12.17 -2.51 -12.29
N GLY A 91 -12.53 -1.58 -11.42
CA GLY A 91 -13.88 -1.43 -10.86
C GLY A 91 -14.17 -2.32 -9.65
N VAL A 92 -13.13 -2.79 -8.97
CA VAL A 92 -13.29 -3.54 -7.73
C VAL A 92 -13.59 -2.58 -6.59
N SER A 93 -14.67 -2.84 -5.85
CA SER A 93 -14.92 -2.15 -4.58
C SER A 93 -14.04 -2.76 -3.49
N ILE A 94 -13.21 -1.91 -2.88
CA ILE A 94 -12.32 -2.31 -1.79
C ILE A 94 -13.02 -2.28 -0.41
N HIS A 95 -14.27 -1.80 -0.35
CA HIS A 95 -14.98 -1.63 0.92
C HIS A 95 -15.23 -2.97 1.60
N ASP A 96 -14.83 -3.07 2.87
CA ASP A 96 -14.95 -4.26 3.72
C ASP A 96 -14.22 -5.52 3.20
N LYS A 97 -13.48 -5.38 2.10
CA LYS A 97 -12.67 -6.45 1.48
C LYS A 97 -11.18 -6.17 1.58
N GLY A 98 -10.79 -4.91 1.41
CA GLY A 98 -9.39 -4.53 1.22
C GLY A 98 -8.85 -4.91 -0.15
N ILE A 99 -7.56 -4.67 -0.33
CA ILE A 99 -6.72 -5.14 -1.44
C ILE A 99 -6.07 -6.45 -0.98
N GLU A 100 -6.33 -7.51 -1.73
CA GLU A 100 -5.64 -8.79 -1.55
C GLU A 100 -4.22 -8.69 -2.14
N PRO A 101 -3.17 -9.09 -1.39
CA PRO A 101 -1.82 -9.10 -1.92
C PRO A 101 -1.67 -10.18 -3.02
N ASP A 102 -0.79 -9.94 -3.99
CA ASP A 102 -0.40 -10.95 -4.98
C ASP A 102 0.40 -12.09 -4.31
N ILE A 103 1.19 -11.75 -3.30
CA ILE A 103 1.97 -12.70 -2.50
C ILE A 103 1.65 -12.49 -1.02
N LYS A 104 0.96 -13.45 -0.43
CA LYS A 104 0.59 -13.41 0.98
C LYS A 104 1.77 -13.78 1.87
N VAL A 105 2.11 -12.89 2.81
CA VAL A 105 3.12 -13.09 3.85
C VAL A 105 2.54 -12.60 5.17
N THR A 106 1.99 -13.52 5.96
CA THR A 106 1.43 -13.25 7.28
C THR A 106 2.50 -13.26 8.35
N LEU A 107 2.50 -12.26 9.21
CA LEU A 107 3.37 -12.19 10.38
C LEU A 107 2.62 -12.71 11.60
N THR A 108 3.33 -13.35 12.53
CA THR A 108 2.73 -13.64 13.84
C THR A 108 2.64 -12.34 14.64
N PRO A 109 1.70 -12.22 15.60
CA PRO A 109 1.60 -11.03 16.45
C PRO A 109 2.92 -10.68 17.15
N GLU A 110 3.69 -11.69 17.56
CA GLU A 110 4.98 -11.53 18.22
C GLU A 110 6.01 -10.89 17.28
N VAL A 111 6.14 -11.42 16.06
CA VAL A 111 7.04 -10.89 15.02
C VAL A 111 6.63 -9.48 14.63
N GLN A 112 5.33 -9.22 14.47
CA GLN A 112 4.82 -7.89 14.14
C GLN A 112 5.17 -6.87 15.24
N LEU A 113 5.01 -7.22 16.51
CA LEU A 113 5.38 -6.35 17.64
C LEU A 113 6.89 -6.09 17.69
N GLN A 114 7.71 -7.09 17.40
CA GLN A 114 9.17 -6.92 17.33
C GLN A 114 9.56 -5.96 16.20
N ILE A 115 8.97 -6.10 15.00
CA ILE A 115 9.22 -5.18 13.87
C ILE A 115 8.80 -3.75 14.22
N ILE A 116 7.64 -3.55 14.84
CA ILE A 116 7.16 -2.21 15.25
C ILE A 116 8.14 -1.57 16.26
N LYS A 117 8.59 -2.33 17.26
CA LYS A 117 9.58 -1.85 18.25
C LYS A 117 10.90 -1.45 17.59
N GLN A 118 11.31 -2.17 16.55
CA GLN A 118 12.52 -1.85 15.78
C GLN A 118 12.39 -0.58 14.92
N GLN A 119 11.18 -0.10 14.65
CA GLN A 119 10.92 1.12 13.87
C GLN A 119 10.84 2.39 14.73
N GLU A 120 10.83 2.25 16.05
CA GLU A 120 10.84 3.39 16.97
C GLU A 120 12.16 4.16 16.87
N ASP A 121 12.08 5.49 16.88
CA ASP A 121 13.26 6.35 16.88
C ASP A 121 14.16 6.07 18.08
N VAL A 122 15.40 5.69 17.80
CA VAL A 122 16.42 5.41 18.82
C VAL A 122 17.29 6.63 19.15
N HIS A 123 17.09 7.76 18.48
CA HIS A 123 18.01 8.91 18.52
C HIS A 123 18.19 9.54 19.92
N ASN A 124 17.19 9.41 20.79
CA ASN A 124 17.22 9.97 22.16
C ASN A 124 17.37 8.89 23.25
N LEU A 125 17.73 7.66 22.87
CA LEU A 125 17.89 6.56 23.84
C LEU A 125 19.33 6.48 24.36
N PRO A 126 19.54 6.03 25.61
CA PRO A 126 20.86 5.70 26.13
C PRO A 126 21.56 4.66 25.25
N GLU A 127 22.89 4.74 25.12
CA GLU A 127 23.67 3.82 24.27
C GLU A 127 23.45 2.34 24.60
N GLU A 128 23.29 2.01 25.88
CA GLU A 128 22.99 0.63 26.32
C GLU A 128 21.67 0.11 25.72
N GLU A 129 20.65 0.95 25.65
CA GLU A 129 19.33 0.59 25.11
C GLU A 129 19.40 0.48 23.58
N VAL A 130 20.21 1.31 22.92
CA VAL A 130 20.48 1.22 21.48
C VAL A 130 21.16 -0.12 21.15
N GLN A 131 22.23 -0.48 21.87
CA GLN A 131 22.96 -1.74 21.66
C GLN A 131 22.06 -2.96 21.91
N LYS A 132 21.24 -2.92 22.96
CA LYS A 132 20.27 -3.98 23.23
C LYS A 132 19.27 -4.14 22.08
N ARG A 133 18.72 -3.04 21.56
CA ARG A 133 17.80 -3.07 20.40
C ARG A 133 18.47 -3.58 19.13
N GLU A 134 19.75 -3.29 18.92
CA GLU A 134 20.52 -3.84 17.81
C GLU A 134 20.71 -5.36 17.93
N GLN A 135 20.95 -5.88 19.13
CA GLN A 135 21.07 -7.32 19.39
C GLN A 135 19.73 -8.06 19.26
N GLU A 136 18.62 -7.41 19.60
CA GLU A 136 17.26 -7.98 19.48
C GLU A 136 16.66 -7.85 18.08
N LYS A 137 17.42 -7.28 17.12
CA LYS A 137 16.93 -7.00 15.77
C LYS A 137 16.64 -8.29 15.00
N ILE A 138 15.38 -8.46 14.62
CA ILE A 138 14.92 -9.53 13.77
C ILE A 138 14.87 -9.12 12.29
N LEU A 139 14.98 -10.12 11.43
CA LEU A 139 14.76 -9.98 9.99
C LEU A 139 13.26 -9.88 9.72
N ASP A 140 12.83 -8.82 9.04
CA ASP A 140 11.45 -8.67 8.56
C ASP A 140 11.19 -9.64 7.39
N PRO A 141 10.29 -10.64 7.55
CA PRO A 141 10.01 -11.61 6.50
C PRO A 141 9.39 -11.00 5.23
N GLN A 142 8.55 -9.96 5.36
CA GLN A 142 7.94 -9.29 4.21
C GLN A 142 9.01 -8.53 3.41
N LEU A 143 9.86 -7.78 4.11
CA LEU A 143 10.95 -7.02 3.48
C LEU A 143 11.97 -7.96 2.82
N SER A 144 12.37 -9.02 3.50
CA SER A 144 13.28 -10.03 2.93
C SER A 144 12.69 -10.63 1.66
N ARG A 145 11.41 -11.01 1.69
CA ARG A 145 10.74 -11.59 0.54
C ARG A 145 10.63 -10.61 -0.63
N ALA A 146 10.31 -9.34 -0.37
CA ALA A 146 10.29 -8.31 -1.41
C ALA A 146 11.65 -8.13 -2.08
N HIS A 147 12.73 -8.13 -1.29
CA HIS A 147 14.08 -8.03 -1.81
C HIS A 147 14.48 -9.25 -2.65
N ASP A 148 14.09 -10.46 -2.24
CA ASP A 148 14.29 -11.67 -3.03
C ASP A 148 13.59 -11.59 -4.39
N LEU A 149 12.35 -11.09 -4.44
CA LEU A 149 11.61 -10.91 -5.70
C LEU A 149 12.31 -9.92 -6.63
N LEU A 150 12.78 -8.79 -6.09
CA LEU A 150 13.49 -7.78 -6.87
C LEU A 150 14.83 -8.33 -7.40
N ARG A 151 15.58 -9.07 -6.58
CA ARG A 151 16.82 -9.74 -6.98
C ARG A 151 16.57 -10.82 -8.03
N ALA A 152 15.56 -11.67 -7.84
CA ALA A 152 15.19 -12.72 -8.77
C ALA A 152 14.82 -12.13 -10.14
N ARG A 153 13.99 -11.07 -10.18
CA ARG A 153 13.68 -10.36 -11.42
C ARG A 153 14.94 -9.82 -12.08
N ARG A 154 15.84 -9.18 -11.33
CA ARG A 154 17.10 -8.64 -11.88
C ARG A 154 17.96 -9.73 -12.52
N LEU A 155 18.12 -10.88 -11.85
CA LEU A 155 18.88 -12.01 -12.37
C LEU A 155 18.22 -12.62 -13.62
N PHE A 156 16.90 -12.76 -13.61
CA PHE A 156 16.15 -13.27 -14.75
C PHE A 156 16.28 -12.36 -15.98
N MET A 157 16.04 -11.05 -15.82
CA MET A 157 16.12 -10.10 -16.92
C MET A 157 17.54 -10.01 -17.52
N ARG A 158 18.59 -10.08 -16.69
CA ARG A 158 19.98 -10.11 -17.17
C ARG A 158 20.26 -11.32 -18.07
N ASN A 159 19.66 -12.46 -17.80
CA ASN A 159 19.89 -13.67 -18.59
C ASN A 159 19.09 -13.68 -19.90
N VAL A 160 17.94 -13.00 -19.94
CA VAL A 160 17.14 -12.82 -21.18
C VAL A 160 17.88 -11.92 -22.17
N GLU A 161 18.51 -10.85 -21.70
CA GLU A 161 19.30 -9.96 -22.56
C GLU A 161 20.52 -10.65 -23.20
N ILE A 162 21.02 -11.74 -22.61
CA ILE A 162 22.18 -12.50 -23.12
C ILE A 162 21.76 -13.56 -24.15
N SER A 163 20.48 -13.98 -24.18
CA SER A 163 20.00 -15.04 -25.09
C SER A 163 19.50 -14.54 -26.45
N ASP A 164 19.37 -13.22 -26.60
CA ASP A 164 18.87 -12.58 -27.84
C ASP A 164 20.02 -12.06 -28.75
N GLU A 165 21.28 -12.42 -28.46
CA GLU A 165 22.48 -12.24 -29.31
C GLU A 165 22.92 -13.58 -29.95
#